data_AF-A0A314YUH4-F1
#
_entry.id   AF-A0A314YUH4-F1
#
_cell.length_a   1.000
_cell.length_b   1.000
_cell.length_c   1.000
_cell.angle_alpha   90.00
_cell.angle_beta   90.00
_cell.angle_gamma   90.00
#
_symmetry.space_group_name_H-M   'P 1'
#
loop_
_entity.id
_entity.type
_entity.pdbx_description
1 polymer ?
#
loop_
_entity_poly.entity_id
_entity_poly.type
_entity_poly.pdbx_seq_one_letter_code
_entity_poly.pdbx_strand_id
1 'polypeptide(L)'
;MQLVEKLADTIENGTRDQQSESLISDLNNHFEKCQQLLNSISGSISTKAMTVEGQKRKLEESEQLLNQRRDLITKYRNSVEDLLKSEP
;
A
#
# COMPACT_ATOMS: atom_id res chain seq x y z
N MET A 1 -15.15 -16.88 -16.98
CA MET A 1 -15.76 -17.97 -16.18
C MET A 1 -16.00 -19.25 -17.00
N GLN A 2 -15.79 -19.21 -18.32
CA GLN A 2 -16.06 -20.31 -19.27
C GLN A 2 -15.50 -21.70 -18.91
N LEU A 3 -14.36 -21.79 -18.22
CA LEU A 3 -13.81 -23.08 -17.77
C LEU A 3 -14.61 -23.70 -16.61
N VAL A 4 -15.09 -22.86 -15.67
CA VAL A 4 -15.93 -23.29 -14.54
C VAL A 4 -17.31 -23.71 -15.05
N GLU A 5 -17.88 -22.94 -15.99
CA GLU A 5 -19.17 -23.24 -16.63
C GLU A 5 -19.10 -24.57 -17.40
N LYS A 6 -18.06 -24.79 -18.23
CA LYS A 6 -17.86 -26.06 -18.94
C LYS A 6 -17.67 -27.26 -18.01
N LEU A 7 -16.98 -27.07 -16.89
CA LEU A 7 -16.81 -28.15 -15.91
C LEU A 7 -18.14 -28.47 -15.20
N ALA A 8 -18.94 -27.45 -14.87
CA ALA A 8 -20.27 -27.64 -14.30
C ALA A 8 -21.19 -28.42 -15.26
N ASP A 9 -21.22 -28.04 -16.54
CA ASP A 9 -21.99 -28.74 -17.57
C ASP A 9 -21.54 -30.20 -17.74
N THR A 10 -20.23 -30.47 -17.69
CA THR A 10 -19.67 -31.83 -17.83
C THR A 10 -20.04 -32.72 -16.64
N ILE A 11 -20.08 -32.15 -15.43
CA ILE A 11 -20.52 -32.85 -14.21
C ILE A 11 -22.03 -33.11 -14.22
N GLU A 12 -22.83 -32.11 -14.61
CA GLU A 12 -24.30 -32.21 -14.69
C GLU A 12 -24.74 -33.26 -15.72
N ASN A 13 -24.02 -33.36 -16.83
CA ASN A 13 -24.24 -34.39 -17.87
C ASN A 13 -23.59 -35.75 -17.57
N GLY A 14 -23.03 -35.94 -16.37
CA GLY A 14 -22.57 -37.24 -15.86
C GLY A 14 -21.38 -37.88 -16.60
N THR A 15 -20.65 -37.11 -17.41
CA THR A 15 -19.53 -37.61 -18.23
C THR A 15 -18.21 -37.29 -17.54
N ARG A 16 -17.90 -38.02 -16.46
CA ARG A 16 -16.56 -37.97 -15.85
C ARG A 16 -15.58 -38.76 -16.71
N ASP A 17 -15.16 -38.15 -17.80
CA ASP A 17 -14.23 -38.69 -18.78
C ASP A 17 -12.91 -37.90 -18.76
N GLN A 18 -12.01 -38.21 -19.70
CA GLN A 18 -10.72 -37.54 -19.83
C GLN A 18 -10.83 -36.02 -20.10
N GLN A 19 -11.96 -35.56 -20.63
CA GLN A 19 -12.23 -34.14 -20.84
C GLN A 19 -12.48 -33.43 -19.51
N SER A 20 -13.23 -34.05 -18.59
CA SER A 20 -13.48 -33.50 -17.26
C SER A 20 -12.20 -33.31 -16.45
N GLU A 21 -11.29 -34.29 -16.48
CA GLU A 21 -9.98 -34.22 -15.81
C GLU A 21 -9.08 -33.14 -16.44
N SER A 22 -9.14 -32.96 -17.77
CA SER A 22 -8.44 -31.86 -18.45
C SER A 22 -8.96 -30.49 -18.00
N LEU A 23 -10.28 -30.32 -17.90
CA LEU A 23 -10.91 -29.07 -17.45
C LEU A 23 -10.54 -28.74 -15.99
N ILE A 24 -10.48 -29.76 -15.12
CA ILE A 24 -10.01 -29.60 -13.74
C ILE A 24 -8.55 -29.15 -13.71
N SER A 25 -7.69 -29.74 -14.53
CA SER A 25 -6.28 -29.35 -14.63
C SER A 25 -6.12 -27.89 -15.09
N ASP A 26 -6.85 -27.49 -16.13
CA ASP A 26 -6.83 -26.12 -16.64
C ASP A 26 -7.31 -25.09 -15.60
N LEU A 27 -8.35 -25.43 -14.84
CA LEU A 27 -8.83 -24.60 -13.74
C LEU A 27 -7.79 -24.45 -12.63
N ASN A 28 -7.18 -25.56 -12.21
CA ASN A 28 -6.11 -25.53 -11.20
C ASN A 28 -4.94 -24.64 -11.64
N ASN A 29 -4.48 -24.80 -12.88
CA ASN A 29 -3.43 -23.96 -13.46
C ASN A 29 -3.82 -22.48 -13.50
N HIS A 30 -5.08 -22.17 -13.80
CA HIS A 30 -5.58 -20.80 -13.81
C HIS A 30 -5.60 -20.20 -12.40
N PHE A 31 -6.08 -20.95 -11.40
CA PHE A 31 -6.06 -20.52 -10.01
C PHE A 31 -4.63 -20.29 -9.50
N GLU A 32 -3.70 -21.16 -9.86
CA GLU A 32 -2.30 -21.03 -9.46
C GLU A 32 -1.65 -19.78 -10.07
N LYS A 33 -1.92 -19.48 -11.35
CA LYS A 33 -1.48 -18.22 -11.98
C LYS A 33 -2.08 -16.99 -11.31
N CYS A 34 -3.38 -17.02 -10.97
CA CYS A 34 -4.01 -15.94 -10.22
C CYS A 34 -3.36 -15.76 -8.84
N GLN A 35 -3.08 -16.84 -8.12
CA GLN A 35 -2.43 -16.79 -6.82
C GLN A 35 -1.02 -16.21 -6.91
N GLN A 36 -0.24 -16.61 -7.92
CA GLN A 36 1.10 -16.05 -8.17
C GLN A 36 1.04 -14.54 -8.47
N LEU A 37 0.06 -14.10 -9.27
CA LEU A 37 -0.14 -12.68 -9.55
C LEU A 37 -0.48 -11.91 -8.26
N LEU A 38 -1.39 -12.43 -7.43
CA LEU A 38 -1.75 -11.83 -6.14
C LEU A 38 -0.54 -11.74 -5.20
N ASN A 39 0.28 -12.81 -5.14
CA ASN A 39 1.51 -12.81 -4.34
C ASN A 39 2.50 -11.75 -4.85
N SER A 40 2.65 -11.61 -6.16
CA SER A 40 3.52 -10.58 -6.76
C SER A 40 3.02 -9.17 -6.47
N ILE A 41 1.70 -8.93 -6.55
CA ILE A 41 1.09 -7.63 -6.21
C ILE A 41 1.32 -7.33 -4.73
N SER A 42 1.05 -8.30 -3.85
CA SER A 42 1.27 -8.18 -2.41
C SER A 42 2.72 -7.82 -2.09
N GLY A 43 3.70 -8.56 -2.63
CA GLY A 43 5.12 -8.27 -2.46
C GLY A 43 5.54 -6.88 -2.97
N SER A 44 5.00 -6.45 -4.12
CA SER A 44 5.25 -5.11 -4.67
C SER A 44 4.70 -3.98 -3.77
N ILE A 45 3.50 -4.16 -3.22
CA ILE A 45 2.88 -3.23 -2.27
C ILE A 45 3.69 -3.15 -0.97
N SER A 46 4.11 -4.30 -0.42
CA SER A 46 4.93 -4.36 0.80
C SER A 46 6.28 -3.65 0.64
N THR A 47 6.90 -3.76 -0.53
CA THR A 47 8.22 -3.18 -0.80
C THR A 47 8.17 -1.66 -1.07
N LYS A 48 7.01 -1.14 -1.53
CA LYS A 48 6.78 0.30 -1.77
C LYS A 48 6.11 1.04 -0.60
N ALA A 49 5.92 0.38 0.55
CA ALA A 49 5.12 0.92 1.65
C ALA A 49 5.84 2.05 2.42
N MET A 50 5.95 3.22 1.83
CA MET A 50 5.52 4.42 2.54
C MET A 50 4.02 4.50 2.36
N THR A 51 3.26 4.11 3.39
CA THR A 51 1.82 4.31 3.37
C THR A 51 1.52 5.81 3.32
N VAL A 52 0.43 6.20 2.66
CA VAL A 52 -0.03 7.60 2.64
C VAL A 52 -0.15 8.14 4.07
N GLU A 53 -0.67 7.32 4.99
CA GLU A 53 -0.76 7.63 6.41
C GLU A 53 0.62 7.86 7.06
N GLY A 54 1.62 7.03 6.72
CA GLY A 54 2.98 7.20 7.20
C GLY A 54 3.66 8.48 6.69
N GLN A 55 3.38 8.88 5.46
CA GLN A 55 3.86 10.16 4.93
C GLN A 55 3.17 11.36 5.58
N LYS A 56 1.84 11.26 5.80
CA LYS A 56 1.06 12.30 6.48
C LYS A 56 1.59 12.55 7.89
N ARG A 57 1.85 11.50 8.67
CA ARG A 57 2.44 11.63 10.01
C ARG A 57 3.80 12.33 9.99
N LYS A 58 4.70 11.95 9.07
CA LYS A 58 6.02 12.59 8.93
C LYS A 58 5.90 14.08 8.56
N LEU A 59 4.90 14.44 7.75
CA LEU A 59 4.62 15.83 7.41
C LEU A 59 4.20 16.62 8.66
N GLU A 60 3.23 16.10 9.42
CA GLU A 60 2.74 16.73 10.66
C GLU A 60 3.88 16.93 11.68
N GLU A 61 4.75 15.93 11.87
CA GLU A 61 5.94 16.03 12.73
C GLU A 61 6.90 17.13 12.25
N SER A 62 7.13 17.23 10.94
CA SER A 62 8.00 18.25 10.34
C SER A 62 7.41 19.67 10.48
N GLU A 63 6.11 19.82 10.33
CA GLU A 63 5.41 21.11 10.51
C GLU A 63 5.47 21.57 11.97
N GLN A 64 5.29 20.64 12.92
CA GLN A 64 5.41 20.95 14.35
C GLN A 64 6.83 21.44 14.67
N LEU A 65 7.87 20.75 14.18
CA LEU A 65 9.25 21.16 14.39
C LEU A 65 9.56 22.52 13.75
N LEU A 66 9.00 22.78 12.57
CA LEU A 66 9.15 24.07 11.90
C LEU A 66 8.54 25.21 12.71
N ASN A 67 7.35 24.99 13.28
CA ASN A 67 6.71 25.98 14.14
C ASN A 67 7.52 26.25 15.41
N GLN A 68 8.03 25.21 16.07
CA GLN A 68 8.92 25.37 17.23
C GLN A 68 10.17 26.19 16.90
N ARG A 69 10.76 25.96 15.71
CA ARG A 69 11.92 26.74 15.24
C ARG A 69 11.58 28.21 15.01
N ARG A 70 10.42 28.50 14.41
CA ARG A 70 9.95 29.89 14.19
C ARG A 70 9.74 30.63 15.50
N ASP A 71 9.15 29.97 16.49
CA ASP A 71 8.95 30.55 17.82
C ASP A 71 10.28 30.87 18.50
N LEU A 72 11.25 29.95 18.41
CA LEU A 72 12.58 30.15 18.97
C LEU A 72 13.32 31.31 18.30
N ILE A 73 13.25 31.41 16.97
CA ILE A 73 13.84 32.53 16.21
C ILE A 73 13.21 33.86 16.63
N THR A 74 11.89 33.88 16.83
CA THR A 74 11.17 35.08 17.27
C THR A 74 11.61 35.50 18.67
N LYS A 75 11.70 34.55 19.61
CA LYS A 75 12.22 34.82 20.97
C LYS A 75 13.63 35.37 20.94
N TYR A 76 14.53 34.74 20.16
CA TYR A 76 15.91 35.20 20.05
C TYR A 76 15.99 36.62 19.47
N ARG A 77 15.22 36.91 18.40
CA ARG A 77 15.13 38.25 17.83
C ARG A 77 14.74 39.28 18.89
N ASN A 78 13.67 39.00 19.64
CA ASN A 78 13.19 39.91 20.69
C ASN A 78 14.27 40.13 21.75
N SER A 79 14.95 39.07 22.20
CA SER A 79 16.04 39.20 23.18
C SER A 79 17.19 40.07 22.67
N VAL A 80 17.55 39.97 21.38
CA VAL A 80 18.58 40.83 20.78
C VAL A 80 18.10 42.28 20.69
N GLU A 81 16.85 42.52 20.28
CA GLU A 81 16.28 43.86 20.22
C GLU A 81 16.23 44.53 21.60
N ASP A 82 15.89 43.79 22.64
CA ASP A 82 15.84 44.30 24.01
C ASP A 82 17.25 44.65 24.54
N LEU A 83 18.25 43.83 24.21
CA LEU A 83 19.66 44.13 24.53
C LEU A 83 20.12 45.44 23.87
N LEU A 84 19.82 45.61 22.57
CA LEU A 84 20.19 46.82 21.83
C LEU A 84 19.50 48.08 22.38
N LYS A 85 18.26 47.97 22.87
CA LYS A 85 17.54 49.08 23.51
C LYS A 85 18.08 49.42 24.90
N SER A 86 18.81 48.49 25.53
CA SER A 86 19.37 48.64 26.88
C SER A 86 20.82 49.13 26.90
N GLU A 87 21.49 49.24 25.74
CA GLU A 87 22.78 49.90 25.62
C GLU A 87 22.61 51.43 25.77
N PRO A 88 23.43 52.11 26.62
CA PRO A 88 23.32 53.55 26.90
C PRO A 88 23.80 54.46 25.77
#